data_AF-A0A6C0F555-F1
#
_entry.id   AF-A0A6C0F555-F1
#
_cell.length_a   1.000
_cell.length_b   1.000
_cell.length_c   1.000
_cell.angle_alpha   90.00
_cell.angle_beta   90.00
_cell.angle_gamma   90.00
#
_symmetry.space_group_name_H-M   'P 1'
#
loop_
_entity.id
_entity.type
_entity.pdbx_description
1 polymer ?
#
loop_
_entity_poly.entity_id
_entity_poly.type
_entity_poly.pdbx_seq_one_letter_code
_entity_poly.pdbx_strand_id
1 'polypeptide(L)' 'MNITEVFIVFLLLVIIYTLFHSVFIIFKPVPVPTPQPQPYPVPVPVPTQQLIGGCAGTRYGCCPNGVTPKTNQIGSNC' A
#
# COMPACT_ATOMS: atom_id res chain seq x y z
N MET A 1 -8.03 38.86 -59.06
CA MET A 1 -8.09 37.58 -58.33
C MET A 1 -9.11 36.71 -59.03
N ASN A 2 -8.67 35.64 -59.69
CA ASN A 2 -9.56 34.81 -60.52
C ASN A 2 -10.40 33.89 -59.63
N ILE A 3 -11.56 33.47 -60.11
CA ILE A 3 -12.45 32.59 -59.35
C ILE A 3 -11.75 31.27 -58.95
N THR A 4 -10.88 30.76 -59.82
CA THR A 4 -10.02 29.59 -59.57
C THR A 4 -9.07 29.81 -58.39
N GLU A 5 -8.46 30.99 -58.29
CA GLU A 5 -7.57 31.34 -57.17
C GLU A 5 -8.34 31.38 -55.84
N VAL A 6 -9.57 31.91 -55.85
CA VAL A 6 -10.43 31.94 -54.66
C VAL A 6 -10.77 30.53 -54.19
N PHE A 7 -11.11 29.63 -55.12
CA PHE A 7 -11.36 28.23 -54.79
C PHE A 7 -10.12 27.53 -54.26
N ILE A 8 -8.95 27.76 -54.87
CA ILE A 8 -7.68 27.17 -54.40
C ILE A 8 -7.38 27.63 -52.97
N VAL A 9 -7.48 28.93 -52.69
CA VAL A 9 -7.24 29.47 -51.34
C VAL A 9 -8.23 28.89 -50.33
N PHE A 10 -9.51 28.79 -50.69
CA PHE A 10 -10.53 28.21 -49.81
C PHE A 10 -10.24 26.73 -49.49
N LEU A 11 -9.87 25.93 -50.50
CA LEU A 11 -9.50 24.52 -50.30
C LEU A 11 -8.27 24.37 -49.42
N LEU A 12 -7.25 25.21 -49.60
CA LEU A 12 -6.06 25.20 -48.75
C LEU A 12 -6.38 25.55 -47.29
N LEU A 13 -7.26 26.53 -47.05
CA LEU A 13 -7.68 26.86 -45.68
C LEU A 13 -8.44 25.72 -45.00
N VAL A 14 -9.31 25.02 -45.72
CA VAL A 14 -10.03 23.84 -45.21
C VAL A 14 -9.06 22.70 -44.89
N ILE A 15 -8.08 22.44 -45.76
CA ILE A 15 -7.04 21.43 -45.54
C ILE A 15 -6.22 21.79 -44.29
N ILE A 16 -5.75 23.03 -44.16
CA ILE A 16 -4.96 23.47 -42.99
C ILE A 16 -5.78 23.33 -41.71
N TYR A 17 -7.05 23.74 -41.71
CA TYR A 17 -7.94 23.64 -40.56
C TYR A 17 -8.15 22.20 -40.10
N THR A 18 -8.40 21.28 -41.04
CA THR A 18 -8.60 19.85 -40.74
C THR A 18 -7.33 19.17 -40.23
N LEU A 19 -6.16 19.53 -40.78
CA LEU A 19 -4.88 19.06 -40.27
C LEU A 19 -4.60 19.59 -38.86
N PHE A 20 -4.86 20.88 -38.59
CA PHE A 20 -4.66 21.46 -37.27
C PHE A 20 -5.54 20.80 -36.20
N HIS A 21 -6.82 20.58 -36.50
CA HIS A 21 -7.73 19.90 -35.57
C HIS A 21 -7.33 18.45 -35.30
N SER A 22 -6.95 17.68 -36.33
CA SER A 22 -6.53 16.28 -36.14
C SER A 22 -5.25 16.17 -35.31
N VAL A 23 -4.29 17.07 -35.52
CA VAL A 23 -3.07 17.16 -34.73
C VAL A 23 -3.38 17.53 -33.27
N PHE A 24 -4.22 18.53 -33.03
CA PHE A 24 -4.56 19.00 -31.68
C PHE A 24 -5.30 17.95 -30.84
N ILE A 25 -6.06 17.03 -31.46
CA ILE A 25 -6.76 15.96 -30.75
C ILE A 25 -5.79 14.89 -30.21
N ILE A 26 -4.65 14.66 -30.87
CA ILE A 26 -3.64 13.67 -30.45
C ILE A 26 -2.80 14.19 -29.27
N PHE A 27 -2.58 15.51 -29.18
CA PHE A 27 -1.73 16.12 -28.16
C PHE A 27 -2.43 16.46 -26.83
N LYS A 28 -3.67 15.99 -26.61
CA LYS A 28 -4.32 16.22 -25.30
C LYS A 28 -3.55 15.44 -24.22
N PRO A 29 -2.99 16.13 -23.21
CA PRO A 29 -2.31 15.43 -22.12
C PRO A 29 -3.32 14.50 -21.46
N VAL A 30 -2.95 13.22 -21.38
CA VAL A 30 -3.75 12.23 -20.64
C VAL A 30 -3.81 12.70 -19.19
N PRO A 31 -5.00 12.83 -18.58
CA PRO A 31 -5.09 13.14 -17.16
C PRO A 31 -4.39 12.03 -16.37
N VAL A 32 -3.27 12.36 -15.72
CA VAL A 32 -2.55 11.43 -14.86
C VAL A 32 -3.40 11.16 -13.62
N PRO A 33 -3.73 9.90 -13.30
CA PRO A 33 -4.41 9.58 -12.06
C PRO A 33 -3.58 10.08 -10.87
N THR A 34 -4.19 10.84 -9.97
CA THR A 34 -3.53 11.24 -8.72
C THR A 34 -3.14 9.99 -7.93
N PRO A 35 -1.88 9.86 -7.46
CA PRO A 35 -1.48 8.77 -6.59
C PRO A 35 -2.41 8.71 -5.37
N GLN A 36 -3.08 7.58 -5.17
CA GLN A 36 -3.84 7.38 -3.95
C GLN A 36 -2.87 7.23 -2.77
N PRO A 37 -3.18 7.82 -1.60
CA PRO A 37 -2.41 7.59 -0.39
C PRO A 37 -2.33 6.10 -0.11
N GLN A 38 -1.11 5.54 -0.05
CA GLN A 38 -0.95 4.16 0.38
C GLN A 38 -1.21 4.07 1.88
N PRO A 39 -1.94 3.04 2.35
CA PRO A 39 -2.07 2.77 3.78
C PRO A 39 -0.68 2.59 4.39
N TYR A 40 -0.35 3.40 5.39
CA TYR A 40 0.87 3.19 6.16
C TYR A 40 0.77 1.86 6.93
N PRO A 41 1.88 1.12 7.09
CA PRO A 41 1.90 -0.04 7.97
C PRO A 41 1.50 0.39 9.39
N VAL A 42 0.38 -0.13 9.89
CA VAL A 42 -0.01 0.06 11.28
C VAL A 42 0.97 -0.76 12.13
N PRO A 43 1.56 -0.20 13.21
CA PRO A 43 2.34 -0.98 14.16
C PRO A 43 1.50 -2.17 14.65
N VAL A 44 1.95 -3.39 14.32
CA VAL A 44 1.32 -4.61 14.84
C VAL A 44 1.54 -4.61 16.36
N PRO A 45 0.48 -4.81 17.17
CA PRO A 45 0.65 -5.03 18.60
C PRO A 45 1.62 -6.20 18.78
N VAL A 46 2.79 -5.92 19.36
CA VAL A 46 3.73 -6.95 19.76
C VAL A 46 2.94 -7.88 20.68
N PRO A 47 2.86 -9.20 20.39
CA PRO A 47 2.26 -10.14 21.31
C PRO A 47 2.96 -9.92 22.65
N THR A 48 2.24 -9.49 23.67
CA THR A 48 2.70 -9.66 25.04
C THR A 48 3.03 -11.13 25.14
N GLN A 49 4.33 -11.46 25.12
CA GLN A 49 4.81 -12.75 25.53
C GLN A 49 4.20 -12.92 26.91
N GLN A 50 3.11 -13.68 26.99
CA GLN A 50 2.77 -14.34 28.23
C GLN A 50 4.08 -15.01 28.61
N LEU A 51 4.70 -14.61 29.72
CA LEU A 51 5.85 -15.31 30.23
C LEU A 51 5.38 -16.75 30.48
N ILE A 52 5.54 -17.62 29.49
CA ILE A 52 5.48 -19.06 29.66
C ILE A 52 6.78 -19.37 30.38
N GLY A 53 6.79 -19.17 31.70
CA GLY A 53 8.00 -19.19 32.49
C GLY A 53 7.74 -18.88 33.96
N GLY A 54 8.16 -19.80 34.82
CA GLY A 54 7.98 -19.77 36.27
C GLY A 54 7.93 -21.20 36.82
N CYS A 55 7.78 -21.36 38.14
CA CYS A 55 7.64 -22.69 38.74
C CYS A 55 6.43 -23.47 38.19
N ALA A 56 5.40 -22.77 37.69
CA ALA A 56 4.22 -23.35 37.04
C ALA A 56 4.53 -24.05 35.70
N GLY A 57 5.63 -23.70 35.04
CA GLY A 57 6.10 -24.37 33.82
C GLY A 57 7.02 -25.56 34.07
N THR A 58 7.39 -25.84 35.33
CA THR A 58 8.25 -26.98 35.68
C THR A 58 7.44 -28.25 35.87
N ARG A 59 8.08 -29.42 35.71
CA ARG A 59 7.44 -30.74 35.76
C ARG A 59 6.55 -30.97 36.98
N TYR A 60 6.90 -30.39 38.13
CA TYR A 60 6.23 -30.63 39.41
C TYR A 60 5.48 -29.40 39.95
N GLY A 61 5.50 -28.28 39.23
CA GLY A 61 4.86 -27.04 39.66
C GLY A 61 5.60 -26.29 40.78
N CYS A 62 4.87 -25.41 41.46
CA CYS A 62 5.39 -24.54 42.50
C CYS A 62 5.33 -25.14 43.91
N CYS A 63 6.26 -24.73 44.79
CA CYS A 63 6.11 -24.78 46.24
C CYS A 63 4.93 -23.90 46.70
N PRO A 64 4.45 -24.04 47.95
CA PRO A 64 3.36 -23.21 48.48
C PRO A 64 3.61 -21.69 48.45
N ASN A 65 4.87 -21.27 48.38
CA ASN A 65 5.26 -19.86 48.23
C ASN A 65 5.02 -19.29 46.82
N GLY A 66 4.61 -20.11 45.85
CA GLY A 66 4.20 -19.68 44.52
C GLY A 66 5.32 -19.26 43.56
N VAL A 67 6.59 -19.32 43.98
CA VAL A 67 7.74 -18.87 43.15
C VAL A 67 8.86 -19.89 43.03
N THR A 68 9.01 -20.80 44.02
CA THR A 68 10.06 -21.82 44.01
C THR A 68 9.58 -23.07 43.25
N PRO A 69 10.33 -23.59 42.27
CA PRO A 69 9.98 -24.84 41.58
C PRO A 69 10.26 -26.06 42.46
N LYS A 70 9.36 -27.04 42.44
CA LYS A 70 9.57 -28.33 43.11
C LYS A 70 10.62 -29.16 42.36
N THR A 71 11.57 -29.75 43.08
CA THR A 71 12.63 -30.61 42.53
C THR A 71 12.14 -32.03 42.22
N ASN A 72 11.08 -32.47 42.89
CA ASN A 72 10.40 -33.76 42.72
C ASN A 72 8.90 -33.63 43.02
N GLN A 73 8.11 -34.67 42.75
CA GLN A 73 6.65 -34.64 42.94
C GLN A 73 6.24 -34.32 44.39
N ILE A 74 7.05 -34.73 45.37
CA ILE A 74 6.81 -34.44 46.80
C ILE A 74 7.25 -33.02 47.20
N GLY A 75 8.10 -32.37 46.42
CA GLY A 75 8.65 -31.05 46.70
C GLY A 75 9.67 -31.01 47.83
N SER A 76 10.68 -31.88 47.85
CA SER A 76 11.66 -31.98 48.96
C SER A 76 12.56 -30.75 49.15
N ASN A 77 12.48 -29.77 48.26
CA ASN A 77 13.15 -28.47 48.38
C ASN A 77 12.19 -27.34 48.82
N CYS A 78 10.94 -27.71 49.07
CA CYS A 78 9.98 -27.01 49.90
C CYS A 78 9.98 -27.70 51.28
#